data_AF-T0ZW63-F1
#
_entry.id   AF-T0ZW63-F1
#
_cell.length_a   1.000
_cell.length_b   1.000
_cell.length_c   1.000
_cell.angle_alpha   90.00
_cell.angle_beta   90.00
_cell.angle_gamma   90.00
#
_symmetry.space_group_name_H-M   'P 1'
#
loop_
_entity.id
_entity.type
_entity.pdbx_description
1 polymer ?
#
loop_
_entity_poly.entity_id
_entity_poly.type
_entity_poly.pdbx_seq_one_letter_code
_entity_poly.pdbx_strand_id
1 'polypeptide(L)'
;MTILFTLIFLSMDGHLLVIDALADSFQQIPLDPALQFHAQGWQIGLVWAGALFVDALRLSLPVLAALLVTNLGLGVLTRAAPQLNLFAVGFPLTLAVGFIVLDFSLPALPVLAERMIHASIEMGLRMTTGLLH
;
A
#
# COMPACT_ATOMS: atom_id res chain seq x y z
N MET A 1 -8.25 6.19 -2.19
CA MET A 1 -7.16 5.38 -2.76
C MET A 1 -7.64 4.05 -3.32
N THR A 2 -8.55 3.33 -2.67
CA THR A 2 -9.08 2.03 -3.16
C THR A 2 -9.62 2.08 -4.58
N ILE A 3 -10.51 3.02 -4.89
CA ILE A 3 -11.09 3.14 -6.25
C ILE A 3 -9.99 3.36 -7.29
N LEU A 4 -9.03 4.25 -7.02
CA LEU A 4 -7.92 4.52 -7.93
C LEU A 4 -7.07 3.26 -8.15
N PHE A 5 -6.73 2.53 -7.09
CA PHE A 5 -6.01 1.26 -7.18
C PHE A 5 -6.78 0.22 -7.99
N THR A 6 -8.09 0.10 -7.79
CA THR A 6 -8.94 -0.80 -8.57
C THR A 6 -8.97 -0.41 -10.05
N LEU A 7 -9.06 0.89 -10.35
CA LEU A 7 -9.01 1.38 -11.74
C LEU A 7 -7.66 1.10 -12.38
N ILE A 8 -6.55 1.31 -11.66
CA ILE A 8 -5.21 0.97 -12.15
C ILE A 8 -5.10 -0.54 -12.41
N PHE A 9 -5.53 -1.37 -11.45
CA PHE A 9 -5.57 -2.82 -11.58
C PHE A 9 -6.35 -3.28 -12.82
N LEU A 10 -7.52 -2.68 -13.08
CA LEU A 10 -8.33 -2.96 -14.27
C LEU A 10 -7.63 -2.46 -15.55
N SER A 11 -7.04 -1.26 -15.54
CA SER A 11 -6.38 -0.67 -16.71
C SER A 11 -5.13 -1.43 -17.16
N MET A 12 -4.54 -2.22 -16.27
CA MET A 12 -3.36 -3.04 -16.49
C MET A 12 -3.69 -4.51 -16.80
N ASP A 13 -4.97 -4.83 -16.98
CA ASP A 13 -5.43 -6.22 -17.12
C ASP A 13 -5.00 -7.12 -15.94
N GLY A 14 -4.88 -6.55 -14.73
CA GLY A 14 -4.42 -7.27 -13.54
C GLY A 14 -5.32 -8.46 -13.17
N HIS A 15 -6.58 -8.43 -13.58
CA HIS A 15 -7.50 -9.54 -13.42
C HIS A 15 -7.11 -10.76 -14.28
N LEU A 16 -6.57 -10.55 -15.49
CA LEU A 16 -6.03 -11.62 -16.33
C LEU A 16 -4.76 -12.19 -15.71
N LEU A 17 -3.86 -11.33 -15.20
CA LEU A 17 -2.64 -11.77 -14.51
C LEU A 17 -2.95 -12.68 -13.30
N VAL A 18 -4.01 -12.38 -12.55
CA VAL A 18 -4.45 -13.22 -11.41
C VAL A 18 -4.99 -14.56 -11.89
N ILE A 19 -5.77 -14.59 -12.97
CA ILE A 19 -6.30 -15.83 -13.54
C ILE A 19 -5.17 -16.72 -14.05
N ASP A 20 -4.19 -16.15 -14.76
CA ASP A 20 -3.02 -16.87 -15.25
C ASP A 20 -2.19 -17.44 -14.09
N ALA A 21 -1.94 -16.64 -13.04
CA ALA A 21 -1.24 -17.12 -11.85
C ALA A 21 -1.99 -18.24 -11.11
N LEU A 22 -3.32 -18.19 -11.09
CA LEU A 22 -4.14 -19.29 -10.54
C LEU A 22 -4.02 -20.55 -11.38
N ALA A 23 -4.05 -20.44 -12.71
CA ALA A 23 -3.86 -21.57 -13.61
C ALA A 23 -2.48 -22.22 -13.43
N ASP A 24 -1.43 -21.41 -13.30
CA ASP A 24 -0.05 -21.87 -13.04
C ASP A 24 0.11 -22.54 -11.66
N SER A 25 -0.65 -22.09 -10.66
CA SER A 25 -0.66 -22.69 -9.32
C SER A 25 -1.15 -24.14 -9.34
N PHE A 26 -2.16 -24.47 -10.16
CA PHE A 26 -2.66 -25.85 -10.30
C PHE A 26 -1.66 -26.82 -10.95
N GLN A 27 -0.71 -26.31 -11.75
CA GLN A 27 0.38 -27.14 -12.28
C GLN A 27 1.45 -27.43 -11.22
N GLN A 28 1.61 -26.52 -10.25
CA GLN A 28 2.63 -26.59 -9.21
C GLN A 28 2.18 -27.38 -7.99
N ILE A 29 0.89 -27.33 -7.63
CA ILE A 29 0.30 -28.09 -6.53
C ILE A 29 -0.38 -29.35 -7.09
N PRO A 30 0.28 -30.54 -7.08
CA PRO A 30 -0.41 -31.78 -7.42
C PRO A 30 -1.55 -32.04 -6.43
N LEU A 31 -2.70 -32.48 -6.94
CA LEU A 31 -3.85 -32.90 -6.11
C LEU A 31 -3.56 -34.24 -5.43
N ASP A 32 -2.55 -34.27 -4.56
CA ASP A 32 -2.15 -35.45 -3.79
C ASP A 32 -2.78 -35.38 -2.38
N PRO A 33 -3.57 -36.39 -1.95
CA PRO A 33 -4.05 -36.48 -0.57
C PRO A 33 -2.95 -36.48 0.50
N ALA A 34 -1.69 -36.75 0.13
CA ALA A 34 -0.53 -36.73 1.02
C ALA A 34 0.15 -35.35 1.15
N LEU A 35 -0.39 -34.30 0.53
CA LEU A 35 0.18 -32.95 0.59
C LEU A 35 0.28 -32.44 2.03
N GLN A 36 1.52 -32.27 2.52
CA GLN A 36 1.76 -31.64 3.81
C GLN A 36 2.13 -30.18 3.59
N PHE A 37 1.40 -29.27 4.25
CA PHE A 37 1.71 -27.85 4.22
C PHE A 37 2.89 -27.57 5.13
N HIS A 38 4.03 -27.19 4.55
CA HIS A 38 5.23 -26.85 5.29
C HIS A 38 5.12 -25.45 5.91
N ALA A 39 5.76 -25.26 7.07
CA ALA A 39 5.77 -23.97 7.77
C ALA A 39 6.48 -22.86 6.96
N GLN A 40 7.31 -23.22 5.99
CA GLN A 40 8.11 -22.31 5.18
C GLN A 40 7.25 -21.35 4.35
N GLY A 41 6.17 -21.84 3.74
CA GLY A 41 5.19 -21.00 3.04
C GLY A 41 4.52 -19.97 3.95
N TRP A 42 4.19 -20.35 5.19
CA TRP A 42 3.63 -19.43 6.19
C TRP A 42 4.63 -18.34 6.61
N GLN A 43 5.92 -18.70 6.75
CA GLN A 43 6.98 -17.73 7.04
C GLN A 43 7.14 -16.71 5.91
N ILE A 44 7.07 -17.15 4.65
CA ILE A 44 7.09 -16.28 3.47
C ILE A 44 5.93 -15.28 3.53
N GLY A 45 4.72 -15.74 3.82
CA GLY A 45 3.55 -14.88 3.98
C GLY A 45 3.71 -13.82 5.10
N LEU A 46 4.27 -14.20 6.24
CA LEU A 46 4.52 -13.28 7.36
C LEU A 46 5.57 -12.21 7.02
N VAL A 47 6.66 -12.59 6.35
CA VAL A 47 7.68 -11.63 5.90
C VAL A 47 7.06 -10.63 4.91
N TRP A 48 6.18 -11.10 4.03
CA TRP A 48 5.48 -10.23 3.09
C TRP A 48 4.52 -9.26 3.76
N ALA A 49 3.83 -9.69 4.81
CA ALA A 49 2.96 -8.81 5.59
C ALA A 49 3.75 -7.62 6.17
N GLY A 50 4.99 -7.84 6.59
CA GLY A 50 5.92 -6.79 6.98
C GLY A 50 6.28 -5.85 5.81
N ALA A 51 6.54 -6.40 4.62
CA ALA A 51 6.82 -5.61 3.43
C ALA A 51 5.63 -4.72 3.02
N LEU A 52 4.40 -5.24 3.08
CA LEU A 52 3.17 -4.48 2.83
C LEU A 52 3.03 -3.27 3.77
N PHE A 53 3.37 -3.44 5.05
CA PHE A 53 3.35 -2.34 6.00
C PHE A 53 4.38 -1.26 5.64
N VAL A 54 5.59 -1.66 5.23
CA VAL A 54 6.63 -0.74 4.79
C VAL A 54 6.20 0.02 3.54
N ASP A 55 5.58 -0.64 2.57
CA ASP A 55 5.12 0.00 1.34
C ASP A 55 3.94 0.96 1.59
N ALA A 56 2.99 0.58 2.45
CA ALA A 56 1.92 1.47 2.89
C ALA A 56 2.44 2.70 3.66
N LEU A 57 3.47 2.51 4.49
CA LEU A 57 4.13 3.61 5.18
C LEU A 57 4.83 4.52 4.17
N ARG A 58 5.60 3.96 3.22
CA ARG A 58 6.27 4.73 2.18
C ARG A 58 5.31 5.57 1.34
N LEU A 59 4.15 5.02 1.01
CA LEU A 59 3.09 5.73 0.29
C LEU A 59 2.49 6.87 1.12
N SER A 60 2.35 6.69 2.44
CA SER A 60 1.78 7.70 3.35
C SER A 60 2.80 8.72 3.87
N LEU A 61 4.10 8.43 3.81
CA LEU A 61 5.20 9.29 4.27
C LEU A 61 5.11 10.75 3.82
N PRO A 62 4.93 11.08 2.52
CA PRO A 62 4.91 12.49 2.09
C PRO A 62 3.77 13.27 2.74
N VAL A 63 2.58 12.67 2.82
CA VAL A 63 1.40 13.27 3.47
C VAL A 63 1.63 13.39 4.97
N LEU A 64 2.10 12.31 5.63
CA LEU A 64 2.36 12.32 7.07
C LEU A 64 3.39 13.38 7.46
N ALA A 65 4.50 13.48 6.71
CA ALA A 65 5.55 14.46 6.97
C ALA A 65 5.02 15.89 6.81
N ALA A 66 4.29 16.17 5.73
CA ALA A 66 3.73 17.50 5.50
C ALA A 66 2.70 17.89 6.57
N LEU A 67 1.82 16.96 6.97
CA LEU A 67 0.85 17.21 8.03
C LEU A 67 1.51 17.37 9.40
N LEU A 68 2.57 16.59 9.68
CA LEU A 68 3.35 16.76 10.91
C LEU A 68 3.98 18.15 10.97
N VAL A 69 4.66 18.59 9.91
CA VAL A 69 5.24 19.94 9.83
C VAL A 69 4.17 21.01 9.96
N THR A 70 3.02 20.82 9.31
CA THR A 70 1.89 21.77 9.40
C THR A 70 1.34 21.86 10.82
N ASN A 71 1.16 20.73 11.50
CA ASN A 71 0.69 20.68 12.88
C ASN A 71 1.70 21.30 13.86
N LEU A 72 3.01 21.06 13.66
CA LEU A 72 4.06 21.72 14.44
C LEU A 72 4.05 23.23 14.21
N GLY A 73 3.92 23.68 12.96
CA GLY A 73 3.80 25.09 12.60
C GLY A 73 2.58 25.76 13.23
N LEU A 74 1.42 25.09 13.21
CA LEU A 74 0.20 25.54 13.87
C LEU A 74 0.38 25.60 15.40
N GLY A 75 1.09 24.64 16.01
CA GLY A 75 1.41 24.65 17.43
C GLY A 75 2.26 25.87 17.81
N VAL A 76 3.27 26.21 17.01
CA VAL A 76 4.07 27.43 17.19
C VAL A 76 3.22 28.69 17.01
N LEU A 77 2.36 28.72 15.98
CA LEU A 77 1.47 29.84 15.70
C LEU A 77 0.49 30.10 16.86
N THR A 78 -0.03 29.04 17.49
CA THR A 78 -0.91 29.14 18.66
C THR A 78 -0.21 29.84 19.82
N ARG A 79 1.10 29.59 20.02
CA ARG A 79 1.89 30.27 21.05
C ARG A 79 2.20 31.72 20.69
N ALA A 80 2.46 32.02 19.42
CA ALA A 80 2.79 33.36 18.94
C ALA A 80 1.57 34.30 18.87
N ALA A 81 0.39 33.76 18.55
CA ALA A 81 -0.86 34.50 18.39
C ALA A 81 -2.03 33.74 19.06
N PRO A 82 -2.14 33.76 20.41
CA PRO A 82 -3.13 32.97 21.16
C PRO A 82 -4.58 33.40 20.93
N GLN A 83 -4.78 34.59 20.38
CA GLN A 83 -6.08 35.14 20.00
C GLN A 83 -6.59 34.63 18.64
N LEU A 84 -5.75 33.91 17.86
CA LEU A 84 -6.21 33.25 16.63
C LEU A 84 -7.07 32.03 17.00
N ASN A 85 -8.26 31.97 16.41
CA ASN A 85 -9.09 30.78 16.50
C ASN A 85 -8.45 29.65 15.65
N LEU A 86 -7.74 28.74 16.31
CA LEU A 86 -7.05 27.64 15.66
C LEU A 86 -8.00 26.72 14.88
N PHE A 87 -9.24 26.57 15.32
CA PHE A 87 -10.23 25.80 14.56
C PHE A 87 -10.60 26.50 13.24
N ALA A 88 -10.62 27.83 13.22
CA ALA A 88 -10.92 28.60 12.03
C ALA A 88 -9.77 28.60 11.01
N VAL A 89 -8.51 28.54 11.45
CA VAL A 89 -7.34 28.64 10.56
C VAL A 89 -6.66 27.28 10.31
N GLY A 90 -6.54 26.45 11.35
CA GLY A 90 -5.83 25.18 11.30
C GLY A 90 -6.51 24.16 10.40
N PHE A 91 -7.83 24.01 10.48
CA PHE A 91 -8.56 23.06 9.63
C PHE A 91 -8.41 23.38 8.13
N PRO A 92 -8.70 24.61 7.66
CA PRO A 92 -8.50 24.96 6.26
C PRO A 92 -7.04 24.80 5.80
N LEU A 93 -6.07 25.15 6.65
CA LEU A 93 -4.65 25.03 6.32
C LEU A 93 -4.24 23.56 6.15
N THR A 94 -4.58 22.71 7.12
CA THR A 94 -4.26 21.28 7.09
C THR A 94 -4.93 20.58 5.89
N LEU A 95 -6.16 20.96 5.55
CA LEU A 95 -6.84 20.47 4.35
C LEU A 95 -6.13 20.92 3.07
N ALA A 96 -5.79 22.21 2.96
CA ALA A 96 -5.09 22.74 1.78
C ALA A 96 -3.74 22.05 1.57
N VAL A 97 -2.93 21.90 2.62
CA VAL A 97 -1.65 21.18 2.56
C VAL A 97 -1.88 19.71 2.19
N GLY A 98 -2.88 19.05 2.79
CA GLY A 98 -3.24 17.69 2.46
C GLY A 98 -3.55 17.49 0.97
N PHE A 99 -4.38 18.37 0.38
CA PHE A 99 -4.70 18.32 -1.05
C PHE A 99 -3.50 18.59 -1.94
N ILE A 100 -2.66 19.57 -1.61
CA ILE A 100 -1.43 19.86 -2.35
C ILE A 100 -0.54 18.63 -2.40
N VAL A 101 -0.29 17.99 -1.26
CA VAL A 101 0.61 16.84 -1.18
C VAL A 101 0.00 15.61 -1.88
N LEU A 102 -1.32 15.44 -1.80
CA LEU A 102 -2.01 14.40 -2.56
C LEU A 102 -1.82 14.61 -4.06
N ASP A 103 -1.99 15.84 -4.57
CA ASP A 103 -1.79 16.17 -5.98
C ASP A 103 -0.37 15.87 -6.46
N PHE A 104 0.64 16.26 -5.68
CA PHE A 104 2.04 15.90 -5.96
C PHE A 104 2.32 14.39 -5.92
N SER A 105 1.54 13.64 -5.15
CA SER A 105 1.70 12.18 -5.02
C SER A 105 0.97 11.40 -6.11
N LEU A 106 -0.07 11.97 -6.74
CA LEU A 106 -0.90 11.29 -7.75
C LEU A 106 -0.09 10.71 -8.94
N PRO A 107 0.88 11.43 -9.55
CA PRO A 107 1.62 10.91 -10.70
C PRO A 107 2.46 9.66 -10.39
N ALA A 108 2.85 9.46 -9.13
CA ALA A 108 3.64 8.30 -8.71
C ALA A 108 2.79 7.04 -8.47
N LEU A 109 1.47 7.18 -8.33
CA LEU A 109 0.59 6.08 -7.96
C LEU A 109 0.50 4.94 -8.98
N PRO A 110 0.40 5.17 -10.30
CA PRO A 110 0.32 4.08 -11.28
C PRO A 110 1.56 3.18 -11.26
N VAL A 111 2.75 3.78 -11.26
CA VAL A 111 4.03 3.05 -11.22
C VAL A 111 4.18 2.24 -9.93
N LEU A 112 3.73 2.80 -8.81
CA LEU A 112 3.77 2.08 -7.53
C LEU A 112 2.76 0.93 -7.52
N ALA A 113 1.53 1.17 -7.97
CA ALA A 113 0.48 0.18 -8.01
C ALA A 113 0.85 -1.01 -8.90
N GLU A 114 1.44 -0.75 -10.09
CA GLU A 114 2.00 -1.78 -10.97
C GLU A 114 3.01 -2.66 -10.23
N ARG A 115 4.00 -2.06 -9.58
CA ARG A 115 5.03 -2.79 -8.82
C ARG A 115 4.41 -3.64 -7.71
N MET A 116 3.43 -3.09 -6.99
CA MET A 116 2.76 -3.80 -5.91
C MET A 116 1.90 -4.96 -6.42
N ILE A 117 1.23 -4.81 -7.56
CA ILE A 117 0.42 -5.87 -8.18
C ILE A 117 1.32 -7.03 -8.65
N HIS A 118 2.41 -6.74 -9.34
CA HIS A 118 3.35 -7.79 -9.75
C HIS A 118 3.99 -8.50 -8.54
N ALA A 119 4.42 -7.73 -7.54
CA ALA A 119 5.02 -8.29 -6.33
C ALA A 119 4.03 -9.16 -5.53
N SER A 120 2.73 -8.80 -5.51
CA SER A 120 1.72 -9.60 -4.79
C SER A 120 1.42 -10.92 -5.49
N ILE A 121 1.36 -10.93 -6.82
CA ILE A 121 1.15 -12.15 -7.61
C ILE A 121 2.35 -13.09 -7.46
N GLU A 122 3.57 -12.56 -7.62
CA GLU A 122 4.79 -13.35 -7.46
C GLU A 122 4.92 -13.93 -6.05
N MET A 123 4.58 -13.15 -5.03
CA MET A 123 4.62 -13.64 -3.66
C MET A 123 3.57 -14.71 -3.38
N GLY A 124 2.37 -14.57 -3.96
CA GLY A 124 1.33 -15.59 -3.88
C GLY A 124 1.82 -16.94 -4.41
N LEU A 125 2.47 -16.94 -5.58
CA LEU A 125 3.08 -18.14 -6.17
C LEU A 125 4.21 -18.71 -5.30
N ARG A 126 5.10 -17.86 -4.78
CA ARG A 126 6.18 -18.29 -3.87
C ARG A 126 5.66 -18.87 -2.56
N MET A 127 4.56 -18.33 -2.04
CA MET A 127 3.91 -18.89 -0.87
C MET A 127 3.34 -20.27 -1.18
N THR A 128 2.70 -20.45 -2.34
CA THR A 128 2.18 -21.77 -2.74
C THR A 128 3.29 -22.80 -2.94
N THR A 129 4.43 -22.45 -3.52
CA THR A 129 5.55 -23.38 -3.69
C THR A 129 6.27 -23.67 -2.37
N GLY A 130 6.48 -22.66 -1.52
CA GLY A 130 7.05 -22.84 -0.19
C GLY A 130 6.13 -23.58 0.80
N LEU A 131 4.86 -23.80 0.45
CA LEU A 131 3.97 -24.67 1.18
C LEU A 131 4.17 -26.15 0.81
N LEU A 132 4.68 -26.43 -0.39
CA LEU A 132 4.91 -27.78 -0.92
C LEU A 132 6.29 -28.36 -0.56
N HIS A 133 7.26 -27.50 -0.26
CA HIS A 133 8.64 -27.83 0.11
C HIS A 133 8.95 -27.36 1.53
#